data_AF-H1Y7I1-F1
#
_entry.id   AF-H1Y7I1-F1
#
_cell.length_a   1.000
_cell.length_b   1.000
_cell.length_c   1.000
_cell.angle_alpha   90.00
_cell.angle_beta   90.00
_cell.angle_gamma   90.00
#
_symmetry.space_group_name_H-M   'P 1'
#
loop_
_entity.id
_entity.type
_entity.pdbx_description
1 polymer ?
#
loop_
_entity_poly.entity_id
_entity_poly.type
_entity_poly.pdbx_seq_one_letter_code
_entity_poly.pdbx_strand_id
1 'polypeptide(L)' 'MMHAEQKNQFVKIQDTLIRISKIDSVKTRHIVKANNFGNISDESLPELIISAGTDKYVFMFEDKASQQQAFTELEMIIMG' A
#
# COMPACT_ATOMS: atom_id res chain seq x y z
N MET A 1 8.97 4.51 -31.66
CA MET A 1 8.95 4.01 -30.27
C MET A 1 8.91 5.23 -29.36
N MET A 2 7.72 5.64 -28.90
CA MET A 2 7.66 6.66 -27.85
C MET A 2 7.85 5.93 -26.52
N HIS A 3 9.04 6.06 -25.92
CA HIS A 3 9.18 5.85 -24.49
C HIS A 3 8.28 6.88 -23.83
N ALA A 4 7.14 6.45 -23.30
CA ALA A 4 6.37 7.30 -22.42
C ALA A 4 7.27 7.57 -21.22
N GLU A 5 7.76 8.81 -21.10
CA GLU A 5 8.32 9.28 -19.85
C GLU A 5 7.27 9.00 -18.78
N GLN A 6 7.57 8.09 -17.85
CA GLN A 6 6.75 7.89 -16.64
C GLN A 6 6.74 9.22 -15.90
N LYS A 7 5.75 10.05 -16.26
CA LYS A 7 5.57 11.39 -15.68
C LYS A 7 5.48 11.22 -14.18
N ASN A 8 6.07 12.16 -13.45
CA ASN A 8 5.89 12.25 -12.01
C ASN A 8 4.39 12.35 -11.70
N GLN A 9 3.80 11.23 -11.31
CA GLN A 9 2.39 11.11 -10.96
C GLN A 9 2.27 11.02 -9.43
N PHE A 10 1.13 11.44 -8.90
CA PHE A 10 0.79 11.33 -7.48
C PHE A 10 -0.45 10.46 -7.32
N VAL A 11 -0.42 9.52 -6.37
CA VAL A 11 -1.60 8.77 -5.95
C VAL A 11 -2.01 9.26 -4.58
N LYS A 12 -3.31 9.51 -4.39
CA LYS A 12 -3.89 9.71 -3.07
C LYS A 12 -4.32 8.35 -2.53
N ILE A 13 -3.76 7.95 -1.40
CA ILE A 13 -4.21 6.77 -0.66
C ILE A 13 -4.78 7.28 0.66
N GLN A 14 -6.08 7.08 0.87
CA GLN A 14 -6.82 7.69 1.98
C GLN A 14 -6.60 9.22 1.97
N ASP A 15 -5.89 9.75 2.97
CA ASP A 15 -5.57 11.18 3.09
C ASP A 15 -4.12 11.53 2.80
N THR A 16 -3.30 10.56 2.37
CA THR A 16 -1.89 10.78 2.05
C THR A 16 -1.66 10.81 0.54
N LEU A 17 -0.90 11.80 0.06
CA LEU A 17 -0.44 11.87 -1.33
C LEU A 17 0.97 11.30 -1.45
N ILE A 18 1.16 10.33 -2.34
CA ILE A 18 2.43 9.65 -2.58
C ILE A 18 2.86 9.84 -4.04
N ARG A 19 4.12 10.19 -4.26
CA ARG A 19 4.70 10.35 -5.61
C ARG A 19 5.17 9.00 -6.16
N ILE A 20 4.64 8.62 -7.33
CA ILE A 20 4.87 7.32 -7.99
C ILE A 20 6.32 7.10 -8.42
N SER A 21 6.99 8.11 -8.96
CA SER A 21 8.40 7.98 -9.39
C SER A 21 9.40 7.78 -8.25
N LYS A 22 8.92 7.69 -7.02
CA LYS A 22 9.71 7.36 -5.84
C LYS A 22 9.30 6.05 -5.19
N ILE A 23 8.28 5.33 -5.67
CA ILE A 23 7.84 4.07 -5.06
C ILE A 23 8.76 2.95 -5.52
N ASP A 24 9.48 2.34 -4.58
CA ASP A 24 10.38 1.22 -4.86
C ASP A 24 9.66 -0.13 -4.74
N SER A 25 8.72 -0.23 -3.81
CA SER A 25 7.94 -1.46 -3.62
C SER A 25 6.61 -1.22 -2.92
N VAL A 26 5.64 -2.07 -3.23
CA VAL A 26 4.35 -2.16 -2.57
C VAL A 26 4.17 -3.59 -2.06
N LYS A 27 3.70 -3.75 -0.82
CA LYS A 27 3.46 -5.06 -0.19
C LYS A 27 2.18 -5.04 0.62
N THR A 28 1.49 -6.17 0.69
CA THR A 28 0.36 -6.37 1.58
C THR A 28 0.77 -7.18 2.81
N ARG A 29 0.16 -6.92 3.97
CA ARG A 29 0.25 -7.79 5.15
C ARG A 29 -1.08 -7.83 5.91
N HIS A 30 -1.22 -8.82 6.78
CA HIS A 30 -2.34 -8.90 7.72
C HIS A 30 -1.76 -8.80 9.13
N ILE A 31 -2.27 -7.86 9.94
CA ILE A 31 -1.92 -7.81 11.36
C ILE A 31 -3.00 -8.56 12.11
N VAL A 32 -2.58 -9.55 12.90
CA VAL A 32 -3.43 -10.20 13.88
C VAL A 32 -3.08 -9.62 15.25
N LYS A 33 -4.02 -8.92 15.89
CA LYS A 33 -3.77 -8.35 17.21
C LYS A 33 -3.80 -9.47 18.24
N ALA A 34 -2.70 -9.66 18.97
CA ALA A 34 -2.75 -10.40 20.21
C ALA A 34 -3.33 -9.48 21.28
N ASN A 35 -4.37 -9.94 22.00
CA ASN A 35 -4.79 -9.21 23.19
C ASN A 35 -3.79 -9.47 24.34
N ASN A 36 -3.82 -8.64 25.39
CA ASN A 36 -2.93 -8.75 26.57
C ASN A 36 -3.06 -10.08 27.34
N PHE A 37 -3.92 -11.01 26.89
CA PHE A 37 -4.12 -12.33 27.47
C PHE A 37 -3.55 -13.46 26.59
N GLY A 38 -2.77 -13.13 25.55
CA GLY A 38 -2.17 -14.11 24.66
C GLY A 38 -3.14 -14.78 23.70
N ASN A 39 -4.40 -14.32 23.67
CA ASN A 39 -5.36 -14.77 22.66
C ASN A 39 -5.21 -13.91 21.41
N ILE A 40 -5.12 -14.59 20.28
CA ILE A 40 -5.16 -13.96 18.97
C ILE A 40 -6.60 -13.49 18.75
N SER A 41 -6.84 -12.19 18.58
CA SER A 41 -8.17 -11.70 18.20
C SER A 41 -8.43 -12.03 16.73
N ASP A 42 -9.65 -12.40 16.38
CA ASP A 42 -10.08 -12.57 14.97
C ASP A 42 -10.09 -11.26 14.17
N GLU A 43 -9.82 -10.12 14.82
CA GLU A 43 -9.59 -8.85 14.16
C GLU A 43 -8.26 -8.87 13.39
N SER A 44 -8.32 -9.35 12.15
CA SER A 44 -7.25 -9.17 11.18
C SER A 44 -7.47 -7.86 10.41
N LEU A 45 -6.55 -6.91 10.53
CA LEU A 45 -6.60 -5.67 9.76
C LEU A 45 -5.64 -5.78 8.56
N PRO A 46 -6.15 -5.72 7.32
CA PRO A 46 -5.32 -5.74 6.14
C PRO A 46 -4.58 -4.41 6.00
N GLU A 47 -3.28 -4.50 5.73
CA GLU A 47 -2.43 -3.33 5.55
C GLU A 47 -1.71 -3.34 4.21
N LEU A 48 -1.49 -2.14 3.68
CA LEU A 48 -0.68 -1.87 2.51
C LEU A 48 0.57 -1.11 2.95
N ILE A 49 1.74 -1.63 2.59
CA ILE A 49 3.03 -1.04 2.87
C ILE A 49 3.61 -0.54 1.56
N ILE A 50 4.00 0.72 1.53
CA ILE A 50 4.63 1.37 0.38
C ILE A 50 5.99 1.86 0.81
N SER A 51 7.03 1.41 0.14
CA SER A 51 8.41 1.88 0.35
C SER A 51 8.77 2.84 -0.77
N ALA A 52 9.25 4.04 -0.40
CA ALA A 52 9.64 5.06 -1.35
C ALA A 52 10.94 5.77 -0.93
N GLY A 53 12.06 5.34 -1.49
CA GLY A 53 13.39 5.65 -1.03
C GLY A 53 13.61 5.17 0.41
N THR A 54 13.89 6.12 1.30
CA THR A 54 14.03 5.86 2.75
C THR A 54 12.70 5.87 3.50
N ASP A 55 11.63 6.34 2.85
CA ASP A 55 10.33 6.50 3.49
C ASP A 55 9.52 5.21 3.40
N LYS A 56 8.75 4.94 4.45
CA LYS A 56 7.82 3.82 4.50
C LYS A 56 6.46 4.32 4.95
N TYR A 57 5.45 4.09 4.12
CA TYR A 57 4.06 4.41 4.40
C TYR A 57 3.30 3.11 4.68
N VAL A 58 2.49 3.11 5.74
CA VAL A 58 1.67 1.95 6.14
C VAL A 58 0.23 2.43 6.23
N PHE A 59 -0.63 1.82 5.43
CA PHE A 59 -2.06 2.13 5.37
C PHE A 59 -2.85 0.92 5.86
N MET A 60 -3.71 1.15 6.85
CA MET A 60 -4.62 0.14 7.36
C MET A 60 -5.97 0.29 6.67
N PHE A 61 -6.55 -0.81 6.22
CA PHE A 61 -7.84 -0.85 5.54
C PHE A 61 -8.88 -1.55 6.42
N GLU A 62 -10.15 -1.20 6.21
CA GLU A 62 -11.28 -1.83 6.91
C GLU A 62 -11.50 -3.27 6.44
N ASP A 63 -11.22 -3.54 5.16
CA ASP A 63 -11.42 -4.84 4.54
C ASP A 63 -10.34 -5.18 3.50
N LYS A 64 -10.25 -6.48 3.18
CA LYS A 64 -9.22 -7.03 2.30
C LYS A 64 -9.43 -6.65 0.82
N ALA A 65 -10.68 -6.47 0.39
CA ALA A 65 -10.97 -6.15 -1.01
C ALA A 65 -10.50 -4.72 -1.34
N SER A 66 -10.79 -3.76 -0.46
CA SER A 66 -10.32 -2.37 -0.57
C SER A 66 -8.79 -2.27 -0.60
N GLN A 67 -8.10 -3.04 0.25
CA GLN A 67 -6.63 -3.12 0.23
C GLN A 67 -6.10 -3.70 -1.08
N GLN A 68 -6.70 -4.79 -1.57
CA GLN A 68 -6.27 -5.45 -2.81
C GLN A 68 -6.50 -4.56 -4.03
N GLN A 69 -7.59 -3.79 -4.07
CA GLN A 69 -7.84 -2.81 -5.11
C GLN A 69 -6.74 -1.75 -5.12
N ALA A 70 -6.45 -1.12 -3.97
CA ALA A 70 -5.39 -0.11 -3.87
C ALA A 70 -4.01 -0.66 -4.26
N PHE A 71 -3.71 -1.91 -3.86
CA PHE A 71 -2.48 -2.60 -4.27
C PHE A 71 -2.39 -2.74 -5.80
N THR A 72 -3.46 -3.23 -6.43
CA THR A 72 -3.50 -3.49 -7.87
C THR A 72 -3.39 -2.20 -8.68
N GLU A 73 -4.09 -1.13 -8.24
CA GLU A 73 -3.98 0.19 -8.85
C GLU A 73 -2.55 0.71 -8.81
N LEU A 74 -1.85 0.58 -7.67
CA LEU A 74 -0.45 1.00 -7.57
C LEU A 74 0.49 0.16 -8.42
N GLU A 75 0.33 -1.16 -8.45
CA GLU A 75 1.17 -2.03 -9.28
C GLU A 75 1.04 -1.69 -10.77
N MET A 76 -0.18 -1.46 -11.27
CA MET A 76 -0.38 -1.05 -12.66
C MET A 76 0.31 0.27 -12.99
N ILE A 77 0.34 1.21 -12.04
CA ILE A 77 0.97 2.52 -12.25
C ILE A 77 2.51 2.43 -12.19
N ILE A 78 3.07 1.52 -11.40
CA ILE A 78 4.53 1.30 -11.33
C ILE A 78 5.04 0.56 -12.57
N MET A 79 4.27 -0.40 -13.08
CA MET A 79 4.66 -1.25 -14.22
C MET A 79 4.35 -0.65 -15.60
N GLY A 80 3.43 0.31 -15.68
CA GLY A 80 3.04 1.00 -16.92
C GLY A 80 3.90 2.21 -17.23
#